data_AF-A0A3B1BVD6-F1
#
_entry.id   AF-A0A3B1BVD6-F1
#
_cell.length_a   1.000
_cell.length_b   1.000
_cell.length_c   1.000
_cell.angle_alpha   90.00
_cell.angle_beta   90.00
_cell.angle_gamma   90.00
#
_symmetry.space_group_name_H-M   'P 1'
#
loop_
_entity.id
_entity.type
_entity.pdbx_description
1 polymer ?
#
loop_
_entity_poly.entity_id
_entity_poly.type
_entity_poly.pdbx_seq_one_letter_code
_entity_poly.pdbx_strand_id
1 'polypeptide(L)'
;MLIISGEAKREVIKSFIITSLLALLLLIYVWGEATISGFLSSIPFFIFLYFFFFSIGDPIISDWFQNKLNGELKKNIIFPTLLIVVYYSYLLLNGADPFKGTNFLFPFLVYFPVLMFTAKRDNLGSIDWVDFFTFTLFLLPITLVKFEPNTSMPFGGNGFDSVYRVAIILTAVYSFSVVRGVRDVGFYPIFKWKYLGYALLSWTAFYSFAIVIGYLTNFMKIVGHDSITFELLSKIFWGLLTVFLHTALFEELFFRGLLQNLFSKRIKQSNDWKIFWKWGLGILILFSLLTGYTLEGGLKWLPALVTISLFVAAFVIEGREKSEVGAFTALAITSVIFGLVHYHAGSIVFISLASIAGWAYGYTYYKTKNVFYSALVHTLVNNTALIIGIELMK
;
A
#
# COMPACT_ATOMS: atom_id res chain seq x y z
N MET A 1 32.57 5.77 -15.52
CA MET A 1 32.42 4.54 -14.74
C MET A 1 32.18 4.94 -13.29
N LEU A 2 30.91 5.08 -12.87
CA LEU A 2 30.53 5.67 -11.58
C LEU A 2 30.55 4.61 -10.49
N ILE A 3 31.38 4.81 -9.47
CA ILE A 3 31.54 3.91 -8.33
C ILE A 3 30.30 4.04 -7.43
N ILE A 4 29.46 3.01 -7.43
CA ILE A 4 28.39 2.85 -6.43
C ILE A 4 29.08 2.66 -5.07
N SER A 5 28.63 3.35 -4.02
CA SER A 5 29.19 3.17 -2.67
C SER A 5 29.07 1.70 -2.24
N GLY A 6 29.97 1.23 -1.37
CA GLY A 6 29.97 -0.17 -0.93
C GLY A 6 28.63 -0.61 -0.31
N GLU A 7 27.97 0.30 0.41
CA GLU A 7 26.65 0.07 1.02
C GLU A 7 25.53 0.00 -0.03
N ALA A 8 25.49 0.94 -0.97
CA ALA A 8 24.50 0.90 -2.06
C ALA A 8 24.65 -0.36 -2.92
N LYS A 9 25.88 -0.83 -3.14
CA LYS A 9 26.13 -2.11 -3.84
C LYS A 9 25.52 -3.29 -3.08
N ARG A 10 25.60 -3.29 -1.74
CA ARG A 10 25.02 -4.36 -0.91
C ARG A 10 23.50 -4.42 -1.03
N GLU A 11 22.81 -3.28 -0.95
CA GLU A 11 21.34 -3.25 -1.04
C GLU A 11 20.85 -3.59 -2.47
N VAL A 12 21.61 -3.25 -3.51
CA VAL A 12 21.35 -3.71 -4.89
C VAL A 12 21.45 -5.23 -5.01
N ILE A 13 22.51 -5.84 -4.46
CA ILE A 13 22.67 -7.31 -4.48
C ILE A 13 21.53 -7.99 -3.74
N LYS A 14 21.15 -7.48 -2.57
CA LYS A 14 20.02 -7.99 -1.79
C LYS A 14 18.70 -7.91 -2.58
N SER A 15 18.45 -6.80 -3.25
CA SER A 15 17.26 -6.63 -4.11
C SER A 15 17.25 -7.65 -5.25
N PHE A 16 18.40 -7.90 -5.88
CA PHE A 16 18.56 -8.93 -6.90
C PHE A 16 18.29 -10.35 -6.37
N ILE A 17 18.80 -10.70 -5.19
CA ILE A 17 18.54 -12.00 -4.54
C ILE A 17 17.05 -12.18 -4.27
N ILE A 18 16.39 -11.20 -3.64
CA ILE A 18 14.96 -11.29 -3.31
C ILE A 18 14.13 -11.41 -4.59
N THR A 19 14.44 -10.63 -5.62
CA THR A 19 13.77 -10.70 -6.93
C THR A 19 13.95 -12.07 -7.57
N SER A 20 15.15 -12.64 -7.51
CA SER A 20 15.44 -13.95 -8.09
C SER A 20 14.67 -15.07 -7.37
N LEU A 21 14.63 -15.03 -6.03
CA LEU A 21 13.83 -15.96 -5.24
C LEU A 21 12.34 -15.83 -5.55
N LEU A 22 11.83 -14.60 -5.71
CA LEU A 22 10.43 -14.38 -6.03
C LEU A 22 10.08 -14.82 -7.47
N ALA A 23 11.01 -14.67 -8.42
CA ALA A 23 10.85 -15.18 -9.78
C ALA A 23 10.79 -16.72 -9.79
N LEU A 24 11.58 -17.39 -8.94
CA LEU A 24 11.48 -18.85 -8.74
C LEU A 24 10.13 -19.25 -8.09
N LEU A 25 9.60 -18.45 -7.17
CA LEU A 25 8.27 -18.70 -6.61
C LEU A 25 7.16 -18.50 -7.64
N LEU A 26 7.28 -17.49 -8.50
CA LEU A 26 6.32 -17.28 -9.59
C LEU A 26 6.32 -18.47 -10.55
N LEU A 27 7.51 -18.97 -10.88
CA LEU A 27 7.70 -20.19 -11.66
C LEU A 27 6.92 -21.38 -11.09
N ILE A 28 7.03 -21.61 -9.79
CA ILE A 28 6.32 -22.70 -9.10
C ILE A 28 4.82 -22.45 -9.07
N TYR A 29 4.41 -21.21 -8.77
CA TYR A 29 2.99 -20.85 -8.63
C TYR A 29 2.20 -21.03 -9.92
N VAL A 30 2.81 -20.65 -11.04
CA VAL A 30 2.18 -20.64 -12.36
C VAL A 30 2.39 -21.98 -13.09
N TRP A 31 3.16 -22.89 -12.50
CA TRP A 31 3.51 -24.18 -13.08
C TRP A 31 2.25 -25.00 -13.39
N GLY A 32 2.03 -25.32 -14.67
CA GLY A 32 0.89 -26.10 -15.13
C GLY A 32 -0.37 -25.30 -15.49
N GLU A 33 -0.43 -24.00 -15.16
CA GLU A 33 -1.57 -23.13 -15.52
C GLU A 33 -1.29 -22.24 -16.73
N ALA A 34 -0.05 -21.75 -16.91
CA ALA A 34 0.28 -20.87 -18.02
C ALA A 34 0.98 -21.58 -19.18
N THR A 35 0.81 -21.01 -20.38
CA THR A 35 1.57 -21.41 -21.54
C THR A 35 3.04 -21.02 -21.38
N ILE A 36 3.95 -21.87 -21.88
CA ILE A 36 5.40 -21.60 -21.88
C ILE A 36 5.70 -20.23 -22.53
N SER A 37 4.97 -19.88 -23.59
CA SER A 37 5.11 -18.60 -24.28
C SER A 37 4.72 -17.41 -23.40
N GLY A 38 3.56 -17.45 -22.72
CA GLY A 38 3.13 -16.38 -21.82
C GLY A 38 4.04 -16.24 -20.58
N PHE A 39 4.66 -17.34 -20.16
CA PHE A 39 5.64 -17.33 -19.10
C PHE A 39 6.96 -16.67 -19.54
N LEU A 40 7.54 -17.10 -20.66
CA LEU A 40 8.77 -16.52 -21.21
C LEU A 40 8.62 -15.03 -21.55
N SER A 41 7.42 -14.59 -21.97
CA SER A 41 7.14 -13.17 -22.22
C SER A 41 7.06 -12.34 -20.93
N SER A 42 6.86 -12.95 -19.76
CA SER A 42 6.59 -12.23 -18.50
C SER A 42 7.77 -12.18 -17.54
N ILE A 43 8.65 -13.19 -17.51
CA ILE A 43 9.81 -13.22 -16.60
C ILE A 43 10.69 -11.95 -16.71
N PRO A 44 11.08 -11.47 -17.91
CA PRO A 44 12.00 -10.33 -17.99
C PRO A 44 11.39 -9.07 -17.37
N PHE A 45 10.09 -8.86 -17.58
CA PHE A 45 9.32 -7.76 -17.01
C PHE A 45 9.20 -7.91 -15.49
N PHE A 46 8.91 -9.12 -15.03
CA PHE A 46 8.83 -9.43 -13.60
C PHE A 46 10.17 -9.12 -12.89
N ILE A 47 11.28 -9.67 -13.39
CA ILE A 47 12.62 -9.45 -12.81
C ILE A 47 12.95 -7.97 -12.81
N PHE A 48 12.74 -7.29 -13.93
CA PHE A 48 13.04 -5.87 -14.04
C PHE A 48 12.23 -5.04 -13.02
N LEU A 49 10.91 -5.22 -12.98
CA LEU A 49 10.03 -4.43 -12.14
C LEU A 49 10.25 -4.72 -10.65
N TYR A 50 10.35 -6.00 -10.27
CA TYR A 50 10.54 -6.38 -8.87
C TYR A 50 11.95 -6.04 -8.36
N PHE A 51 12.96 -5.99 -9.23
CA PHE A 51 14.26 -5.46 -8.85
C PHE A 51 14.15 -3.99 -8.41
N PHE A 52 13.44 -3.15 -9.17
CA PHE A 52 13.19 -1.77 -8.76
C PHE A 52 12.27 -1.69 -7.55
N PHE A 53 11.28 -2.57 -7.45
CA PHE A 53 10.31 -2.60 -6.36
C PHE A 53 10.99 -2.80 -5.00
N PHE A 54 12.02 -3.64 -4.95
CA PHE A 54 12.78 -3.90 -3.71
C PHE A 54 13.96 -2.96 -3.49
N SER A 55 14.33 -2.11 -4.46
CA SER A 55 15.52 -1.25 -4.36
C SER A 55 15.20 0.24 -4.26
N ILE A 56 14.24 0.76 -5.04
CA ILE A 56 14.11 2.20 -5.25
C ILE A 56 13.66 2.97 -3.99
N GLY A 57 12.88 2.32 -3.14
CA GLY A 57 12.43 2.90 -1.87
C GLY A 57 13.42 2.74 -0.72
N ASP A 58 14.57 2.08 -0.93
CA ASP A 58 15.63 2.03 0.07
C ASP A 58 16.24 3.43 0.25
N PRO A 59 16.44 3.91 1.50
CA PRO A 59 16.94 5.26 1.74
C PRO A 59 18.30 5.55 1.08
N ILE A 60 19.23 4.58 1.08
CA ILE A 60 20.58 4.75 0.52
C ILE A 60 20.48 4.89 -1.00
N ILE A 61 19.64 4.05 -1.63
CA ILE A 61 19.41 4.09 -3.08
C ILE A 61 18.65 5.35 -3.48
N SER A 62 17.58 5.70 -2.77
CA SER A 62 16.80 6.93 -2.99
C SER A 62 17.69 8.17 -2.90
N ASP A 63 18.54 8.27 -1.88
CA ASP A 63 19.47 9.39 -1.70
C ASP A 63 20.50 9.45 -2.84
N TRP A 64 21.04 8.29 -3.24
CA TRP A 64 21.93 8.21 -4.39
C TRP A 64 21.26 8.70 -5.68
N PHE A 65 20.01 8.31 -5.94
CA PHE A 65 19.26 8.79 -7.10
C PHE A 65 19.00 10.30 -7.00
N GLN A 66 18.51 10.79 -5.87
CA GLN A 66 18.19 12.21 -5.68
C GLN A 66 19.42 13.10 -5.93
N ASN A 67 20.58 12.71 -5.39
CA ASN A 67 21.86 13.39 -5.59
C ASN A 67 22.34 13.35 -7.05
N LYS A 68 22.00 12.32 -7.81
CA LYS A 68 22.44 12.19 -9.22
C LYS A 68 21.53 12.93 -10.18
N LEU A 69 20.23 12.93 -9.88
CA LEU A 69 19.22 13.60 -10.68
C LEU A 69 19.39 15.12 -10.61
N ASN A 70 19.90 15.66 -9.49
CA ASN A 70 20.12 17.09 -9.28
C ASN A 70 18.88 17.92 -9.67
N GLY A 71 17.67 17.34 -9.50
CA GLY A 71 16.37 17.88 -9.90
C GLY A 71 16.28 18.45 -11.32
N GLU A 72 17.10 17.97 -12.25
CA GLU A 72 17.01 18.34 -13.65
C GLU A 72 15.85 17.59 -14.31
N LEU A 73 14.95 18.31 -14.97
CA LEU A 73 13.77 17.73 -15.62
C LEU A 73 14.12 16.57 -16.56
N LYS A 74 15.14 16.77 -17.42
CA LYS A 74 15.60 15.75 -18.37
C LYS A 74 16.03 14.45 -17.70
N LYS A 75 16.56 14.53 -16.47
CA LYS A 75 16.99 13.34 -15.70
C LYS A 75 15.82 12.72 -14.96
N ASN A 76 14.95 13.53 -14.36
CA ASN A 76 13.78 13.06 -13.60
C ASN A 76 12.78 12.28 -14.46
N ILE A 77 12.67 12.60 -15.76
CA ILE A 77 11.75 11.91 -16.64
C ILE A 77 12.27 10.54 -17.12
N ILE A 78 13.56 10.21 -16.96
CA ILE A 78 14.14 8.97 -17.50
C ILE A 78 13.46 7.73 -16.91
N PHE A 79 13.26 7.72 -15.59
CA PHE A 79 12.64 6.59 -14.91
C PHE A 79 11.16 6.39 -15.30
N PRO A 80 10.27 7.41 -15.28
CA PRO A 80 8.91 7.25 -15.77
C PRO A 80 8.85 6.88 -17.27
N THR A 81 9.74 7.40 -18.12
CA THR A 81 9.85 6.98 -19.52
C THR A 81 10.19 5.48 -19.62
N LEU A 82 11.13 5.01 -18.82
CA LEU A 82 11.49 3.60 -18.77
C LEU A 82 10.31 2.71 -18.37
N LEU A 83 9.52 3.11 -17.38
CA LEU A 83 8.30 2.38 -16.98
C LEU A 83 7.24 2.35 -18.10
N ILE A 84 7.09 3.44 -18.85
CA ILE A 84 6.18 3.50 -20.02
C ILE A 84 6.67 2.53 -21.11
N VAL A 85 7.97 2.53 -21.41
CA VAL A 85 8.56 1.62 -22.40
C VAL A 85 8.33 0.17 -21.97
N VAL A 86 8.55 -0.16 -20.70
CA VAL A 86 8.34 -1.51 -20.15
C VAL A 86 6.85 -1.90 -20.26
N TYR A 87 5.93 -1.03 -19.86
CA TYR A 87 4.49 -1.29 -19.95
C TYR A 87 4.02 -1.51 -21.39
N TYR A 88 4.36 -0.59 -22.30
CA TYR A 88 3.93 -0.67 -23.70
C TYR A 88 4.59 -1.83 -24.43
N SER A 89 5.86 -2.13 -24.15
CA SER A 89 6.51 -3.31 -24.72
C SER A 89 5.81 -4.59 -24.26
N TYR A 90 5.39 -4.66 -22.99
CA TYR A 90 4.64 -5.83 -22.49
C TYR A 90 3.30 -6.00 -23.20
N LEU A 91 2.56 -4.91 -23.42
CA LEU A 91 1.30 -4.95 -24.19
C LEU A 91 1.54 -5.43 -25.63
N LEU A 92 2.50 -4.82 -26.33
CA LEU A 92 2.79 -5.14 -27.74
C LEU A 92 3.24 -6.60 -27.91
N LEU A 93 4.11 -7.11 -27.03
CA LEU A 93 4.56 -8.50 -27.07
C LEU A 93 3.42 -9.51 -26.89
N ASN A 94 2.33 -9.12 -26.22
CA ASN A 94 1.15 -9.96 -26.01
C ASN A 94 -0.01 -9.58 -26.95
N GLY A 95 0.25 -8.81 -28.01
CA GLY A 95 -0.73 -8.49 -29.06
C GLY A 95 -1.75 -7.41 -28.70
N ALA A 96 -1.53 -6.65 -27.62
CA ALA A 96 -2.41 -5.56 -27.20
C ALA A 96 -1.91 -4.20 -27.72
N ASP A 97 -2.84 -3.34 -28.14
CA ASP A 97 -2.56 -1.98 -28.60
C ASP A 97 -2.43 -0.99 -27.42
N PRO A 98 -1.26 -0.40 -27.17
CA PRO A 98 -1.05 0.55 -26.09
C PRO A 98 -1.78 1.89 -26.30
N PHE A 99 -2.20 2.22 -27.52
CA PHE A 99 -2.90 3.47 -27.84
C PHE A 99 -4.42 3.33 -27.83
N LYS A 100 -4.93 2.14 -27.51
CA LYS A 100 -6.37 1.86 -27.46
C LYS A 100 -6.91 1.94 -26.03
N GLY A 101 -8.10 2.52 -25.90
CA GLY A 101 -8.85 2.58 -24.64
C GLY A 101 -8.09 3.33 -23.54
N THR A 102 -8.13 2.81 -22.33
CA THR A 102 -7.51 3.44 -21.15
C THR A 102 -5.98 3.37 -21.15
N ASN A 103 -5.37 2.45 -21.92
CA ASN A 103 -3.89 2.31 -21.96
C ASN A 103 -3.18 3.57 -22.44
N PHE A 104 -3.82 4.32 -23.33
CA PHE A 104 -3.32 5.61 -23.81
C PHE A 104 -3.10 6.63 -22.69
N LEU A 105 -3.81 6.49 -21.57
CA LEU A 105 -3.69 7.37 -20.41
C LEU A 105 -2.49 7.04 -19.50
N PHE A 106 -1.87 5.86 -19.67
CA PHE A 106 -0.79 5.42 -18.79
C PHE A 106 0.41 6.38 -18.70
N PRO A 107 0.92 6.96 -19.82
CA PRO A 107 1.98 7.95 -19.77
C PRO A 107 1.62 9.18 -18.94
N PHE A 108 0.36 9.63 -19.02
CA PHE A 108 -0.10 10.78 -18.23
C PHE A 108 -0.07 10.47 -16.73
N LEU A 109 -0.53 9.28 -16.33
CA LEU A 109 -0.47 8.85 -14.93
C LEU A 109 0.96 8.80 -14.40
N VAL A 110 1.88 8.26 -15.19
CA VAL A 110 3.27 8.04 -14.77
C VAL A 110 4.09 9.35 -14.77
N TYR A 111 3.88 10.23 -15.74
CA TYR A 111 4.59 11.51 -15.77
C TYR A 111 4.05 12.55 -14.79
N PHE A 112 2.72 12.60 -14.57
CA PHE A 112 2.09 13.66 -13.78
C PHE A 112 2.77 13.95 -12.44
N PRO A 113 2.93 13.00 -11.50
CA PRO A 113 3.49 13.31 -10.20
C PRO A 113 4.98 13.69 -10.28
N VAL A 114 5.72 13.11 -11.23
CA VAL A 114 7.13 13.44 -11.46
C VAL A 114 7.31 14.86 -11.98
N LEU A 115 6.48 15.28 -12.95
CA LEU A 115 6.53 16.63 -13.50
C LEU A 115 6.09 17.66 -12.47
N MET A 116 5.00 17.40 -11.72
CA MET A 116 4.52 18.27 -10.65
C MET A 116 5.60 18.53 -9.60
N PHE A 117 6.26 17.48 -9.11
CA PHE A 117 7.31 17.64 -8.10
C PHE A 117 8.62 18.18 -8.66
N THR A 118 8.93 17.95 -9.93
CA THR A 118 10.07 18.60 -10.58
C THR A 118 9.85 20.11 -10.72
N ALA A 119 8.63 20.54 -11.05
CA ALA A 119 8.28 21.95 -11.11
C ALA A 119 8.30 22.62 -9.73
N LYS A 120 8.02 21.85 -8.66
CA LYS A 120 7.96 22.35 -7.28
C LYS A 120 9.20 21.98 -6.46
N ARG A 121 10.36 22.50 -6.85
CA ARG A 121 11.63 22.10 -6.26
C ARG A 121 12.06 22.91 -5.02
N ASP A 122 11.55 24.11 -4.85
CA ASP A 122 12.12 25.11 -3.93
C ASP A 122 11.98 24.76 -2.43
N ASN A 123 11.31 23.66 -2.09
CA ASN A 123 10.97 23.26 -0.72
C ASN A 123 11.11 21.74 -0.49
N LEU A 124 12.27 21.18 -0.81
CA LEU A 124 12.57 19.77 -0.51
C LEU A 124 12.45 19.52 1.01
N GLY A 125 11.59 18.57 1.39
CA GLY A 125 11.42 18.11 2.77
C GLY A 125 10.31 18.78 3.60
N SER A 126 9.85 19.98 3.26
CA SER A 126 8.63 20.54 3.88
C SER A 126 7.39 19.97 3.18
N ILE A 127 6.27 19.73 3.86
CA ILE A 127 5.06 19.16 3.27
C ILE A 127 4.00 20.25 3.15
N ASP A 128 3.33 20.31 2.01
CA ASP A 128 2.28 21.28 1.74
C ASP A 128 1.13 20.70 0.90
N TRP A 129 0.19 21.57 0.53
CA TRP A 129 -1.03 21.17 -0.16
C TRP A 129 -0.81 20.62 -1.57
N VAL A 130 0.32 20.92 -2.24
CA VAL A 130 0.61 20.31 -3.55
C VAL A 130 0.98 18.84 -3.38
N ASP A 131 1.54 18.44 -2.24
CA ASP A 131 1.80 17.03 -1.96
C ASP A 131 0.49 16.24 -1.85
N PHE A 132 -0.49 16.77 -1.11
CA PHE A 132 -1.83 16.16 -1.00
C PHE A 132 -2.61 16.20 -2.31
N PHE A 133 -2.52 17.29 -3.06
CA PHE A 133 -3.16 17.43 -4.37
C PHE A 133 -2.58 16.43 -5.38
N THR A 134 -1.25 16.36 -5.47
CA THR A 134 -0.55 15.40 -6.34
C THR A 134 -0.88 13.97 -5.94
N PHE A 135 -0.88 13.65 -4.64
CA PHE A 135 -1.30 12.34 -4.13
C PHE A 135 -2.72 11.98 -4.57
N THR A 136 -3.66 12.91 -4.37
CA THR A 136 -5.08 12.68 -4.65
C THR A 136 -5.33 12.50 -6.15
N LEU A 137 -4.78 13.39 -6.98
CA LEU A 137 -4.93 13.30 -8.43
C LEU A 137 -4.17 12.14 -9.06
N PHE A 138 -3.12 11.65 -8.41
CA PHE A 138 -2.45 10.43 -8.83
C PHE A 138 -3.28 9.19 -8.45
N LEU A 139 -3.75 9.09 -7.20
CA LEU A 139 -4.47 7.93 -6.69
C LEU A 139 -5.87 7.75 -7.28
N LEU A 140 -6.65 8.83 -7.43
CA LEU A 140 -8.06 8.74 -7.86
C LEU A 140 -8.24 8.07 -9.23
N PRO A 141 -7.51 8.44 -10.30
CA PRO A 141 -7.64 7.75 -11.59
C PRO A 141 -7.28 6.26 -11.50
N ILE A 142 -6.29 5.90 -10.69
CA ILE A 142 -5.84 4.51 -10.53
C ILE A 142 -6.94 3.65 -9.90
N THR A 143 -7.74 4.21 -8.99
CA THR A 143 -8.82 3.47 -8.31
C THR A 143 -10.16 3.53 -9.05
N LEU A 144 -10.40 4.57 -9.86
CA LEU A 144 -11.67 4.77 -10.56
C LEU A 144 -11.67 4.24 -11.99
N VAL A 145 -10.51 4.15 -12.65
CA VAL A 145 -10.40 3.74 -14.05
C VAL A 145 -9.87 2.32 -14.14
N LYS A 146 -10.64 1.44 -14.77
CA LYS A 146 -10.20 0.08 -15.07
C LYS A 146 -9.30 0.08 -16.30
N PHE A 147 -8.05 -0.37 -16.13
CA PHE A 147 -7.12 -0.54 -17.24
C PHE A 147 -7.27 -1.91 -17.89
N GLU A 148 -7.55 -1.94 -19.19
CA GLU A 148 -7.69 -3.16 -19.99
C GLU A 148 -6.69 -3.17 -21.15
N PRO A 149 -6.11 -4.31 -21.55
CA PRO A 149 -6.36 -5.66 -21.03
C PRO A 149 -5.67 -5.93 -19.69
N ASN A 150 -5.99 -7.07 -19.06
CA ASN A 150 -5.33 -7.49 -17.84
C ASN A 150 -3.84 -7.77 -18.07
N THR A 151 -2.98 -6.95 -17.47
CA THR A 151 -1.51 -7.06 -17.57
C THR A 151 -0.88 -7.86 -16.44
N SER A 152 -1.64 -8.77 -15.80
CA SER A 152 -1.11 -9.82 -14.93
C SER A 152 0.16 -10.45 -15.52
N MET A 153 1.10 -10.86 -14.68
CA MET A 153 2.27 -11.63 -15.09
C MET A 153 2.12 -13.06 -14.58
N PRO A 154 1.76 -14.06 -15.42
CA PRO A 154 1.71 -14.03 -16.89
C PRO A 154 0.46 -13.38 -17.49
N PHE A 155 0.58 -12.91 -18.74
CA PHE A 155 -0.42 -12.08 -19.41
C PHE A 155 -1.81 -12.72 -19.42
N GLY A 156 -2.82 -11.99 -18.96
CA GLY A 156 -4.20 -12.48 -18.84
C GLY A 156 -4.43 -13.59 -17.81
N GLY A 157 -3.40 -14.01 -17.06
CA GLY A 157 -3.47 -15.07 -16.06
C GLY A 157 -3.62 -14.58 -14.61
N ASN A 158 -3.46 -15.52 -13.67
CA ASN A 158 -3.67 -15.31 -12.22
C ASN A 158 -2.36 -15.20 -11.43
N GLY A 159 -1.35 -14.53 -11.98
CA GLY A 159 -0.06 -14.33 -11.30
C GLY A 159 -0.10 -13.46 -10.03
N PHE A 160 1.06 -13.21 -9.42
CA PHE A 160 1.14 -12.43 -8.17
C PHE A 160 0.70 -10.97 -8.33
N ASP A 161 0.99 -10.35 -9.47
CA ASP A 161 0.62 -8.98 -9.77
C ASP A 161 0.66 -8.69 -11.28
N SER A 162 0.41 -7.45 -11.67
CA SER A 162 0.36 -6.94 -13.03
C SER A 162 1.45 -5.90 -13.30
N VAL A 163 1.90 -5.81 -14.56
CA VAL A 163 2.88 -4.80 -15.00
C VAL A 163 2.36 -3.39 -14.72
N TYR A 164 1.07 -3.14 -14.98
CA TYR A 164 0.41 -1.88 -14.68
C TYR A 164 0.56 -1.50 -13.19
N ARG A 165 0.13 -2.38 -12.28
CA ARG A 165 0.11 -2.07 -10.84
C ARG A 165 1.52 -1.85 -10.30
N VAL A 166 2.47 -2.71 -10.65
CA VAL A 166 3.85 -2.57 -10.17
C VAL A 166 4.47 -1.27 -10.70
N ALA A 167 4.23 -0.89 -11.96
CA ALA A 167 4.71 0.37 -12.50
C ALA A 167 4.09 1.59 -11.81
N ILE A 168 2.81 1.54 -11.43
CA ILE A 168 2.16 2.58 -10.62
C ILE A 168 2.79 2.69 -9.24
N ILE A 169 3.05 1.57 -8.55
CA ILE A 169 3.76 1.56 -7.27
C ILE A 169 5.14 2.20 -7.41
N LEU A 170 5.91 1.80 -8.41
CA LEU A 170 7.24 2.35 -8.68
C LEU A 170 7.19 3.85 -8.98
N THR A 171 6.17 4.30 -9.71
CA THR A 171 5.93 5.73 -9.96
C THR A 171 5.68 6.47 -8.66
N ALA A 172 4.84 5.93 -7.77
CA ALA A 172 4.53 6.51 -6.48
C ALA A 172 5.79 6.64 -5.62
N VAL A 173 6.55 5.55 -5.47
CA VAL A 173 7.79 5.56 -4.67
C VAL A 173 8.82 6.51 -5.27
N TYR A 174 9.03 6.46 -6.58
CA TYR A 174 9.99 7.35 -7.25
C TYR A 174 9.61 8.83 -7.12
N SER A 175 8.37 9.19 -7.45
CA SER A 175 7.93 10.58 -7.43
C SER A 175 7.94 11.18 -6.01
N PHE A 176 7.42 10.45 -5.01
CA PHE A 176 7.35 10.95 -3.64
C PHE A 176 8.67 10.81 -2.88
N SER A 177 9.35 9.66 -2.94
CA SER A 177 10.59 9.43 -2.18
C SER A 177 11.79 10.11 -2.84
N VAL A 178 11.98 9.90 -4.14
CA VAL A 178 13.20 10.31 -4.86
C VAL A 178 13.11 11.74 -5.37
N VAL A 179 12.09 12.05 -6.17
CA VAL A 179 11.96 13.37 -6.81
C VAL A 179 11.56 14.43 -5.77
N ARG A 180 10.52 14.15 -4.98
CA ARG A 180 10.01 15.10 -3.99
C ARG A 180 10.78 15.11 -2.67
N GLY A 181 11.45 14.01 -2.31
CA GLY A 181 12.24 13.89 -1.08
C GLY A 181 11.42 13.62 0.18
N VAL A 182 10.23 13.02 0.06
CA VAL A 182 9.42 12.62 1.22
C VAL A 182 10.14 11.48 1.94
N ARG A 183 10.65 11.76 3.14
CA ARG A 183 11.33 10.77 3.98
C ARG A 183 10.34 9.81 4.64
N ASP A 184 10.83 8.65 5.08
CA ASP A 184 10.09 7.66 5.85
C ASP A 184 8.95 6.94 5.11
N VAL A 185 8.89 6.98 3.77
CA VAL A 185 7.89 6.21 3.00
C VAL A 185 7.96 4.72 3.34
N GLY A 186 9.15 4.19 3.60
CA GLY A 186 9.31 2.85 4.19
C GLY A 186 9.06 1.70 3.21
N PHE A 187 9.13 1.95 1.90
CA PHE A 187 8.86 0.95 0.87
C PHE A 187 10.12 0.19 0.44
N TYR A 188 10.66 -0.62 1.35
CA TYR A 188 11.82 -1.47 1.08
C TYR A 188 11.83 -2.68 2.03
N PRO A 189 12.34 -3.85 1.57
CA PRO A 189 12.38 -5.04 2.39
C PRO A 189 13.49 -4.94 3.45
N ILE A 190 13.11 -5.03 4.72
CA ILE A 190 14.05 -5.14 5.84
C ILE A 190 13.52 -6.14 6.85
N PHE A 191 14.39 -7.01 7.36
CA PHE A 191 14.01 -7.94 8.40
C PHE A 191 14.60 -7.50 9.75
N LYS A 192 13.72 -7.26 10.72
CA LYS A 192 14.04 -7.01 12.12
C LYS A 192 13.04 -7.73 13.03
N TRP A 193 13.54 -8.56 13.95
CA TRP A 193 12.71 -9.28 14.92
C TRP A 193 11.79 -8.37 15.74
N LYS A 194 12.30 -7.21 16.17
CA LYS A 194 11.50 -6.21 16.88
C LYS A 194 10.30 -5.71 16.07
N TYR A 195 10.48 -5.53 14.75
CA TYR A 195 9.42 -5.04 13.87
C TYR A 195 8.38 -6.13 13.64
N LEU A 196 8.83 -7.39 13.51
CA LEU A 196 7.94 -8.55 13.47
C LEU A 196 7.11 -8.65 14.76
N GLY A 197 7.71 -8.41 15.93
CA GLY A 197 6.99 -8.37 17.20
C GLY A 197 5.87 -7.32 17.22
N TYR A 198 6.12 -6.11 16.71
CA TYR A 198 5.07 -5.08 16.59
C TYR A 198 3.95 -5.48 15.61
N ALA A 199 4.30 -6.10 14.48
CA ALA A 199 3.33 -6.58 13.51
C ALA A 199 2.43 -7.68 14.10
N LEU A 200 3.04 -8.71 14.72
CA LEU A 200 2.30 -9.80 15.34
C LEU A 200 1.40 -9.31 16.49
N LEU A 201 1.91 -8.42 17.34
CA LEU A 201 1.10 -7.83 18.41
C LEU A 201 -0.10 -7.04 17.88
N SER A 202 0.10 -6.28 16.80
CA SER A 202 -0.98 -5.49 16.20
C SER A 202 -2.02 -6.38 15.54
N TRP A 203 -1.58 -7.43 14.84
CA TRP A 203 -2.47 -8.45 14.26
C TRP A 203 -3.28 -9.17 15.34
N THR A 204 -2.63 -9.70 16.38
CA THR A 204 -3.35 -10.42 17.45
C THR A 204 -4.29 -9.51 18.21
N ALA A 205 -3.87 -8.29 18.56
CA ALA A 205 -4.74 -7.33 19.25
C ALA A 205 -5.97 -6.97 18.42
N PHE A 206 -5.80 -6.67 17.13
CA PHE A 206 -6.93 -6.41 16.23
C PHE A 206 -7.84 -7.63 16.12
N TYR A 207 -7.28 -8.81 15.88
CA TYR A 207 -8.09 -9.99 15.63
C TYR A 207 -8.83 -10.47 16.87
N SER A 208 -8.22 -10.41 18.06
CA SER A 208 -8.91 -10.65 19.32
C SER A 208 -10.09 -9.71 19.51
N PHE A 209 -9.92 -8.42 19.18
CA PHE A 209 -11.02 -7.46 19.20
C PHE A 209 -12.10 -7.81 18.17
N ALA A 210 -11.71 -8.13 16.93
CA ALA A 210 -12.63 -8.50 15.86
C ALA A 210 -13.44 -9.76 16.20
N ILE A 211 -12.83 -10.79 16.79
CA ILE A 211 -13.51 -12.01 17.30
C ILE A 211 -14.60 -11.64 18.29
N VAL A 212 -14.28 -10.83 19.30
CA VAL A 212 -15.25 -10.42 20.32
C VAL A 212 -16.43 -9.71 19.67
N ILE A 213 -16.18 -8.75 18.79
CA ILE A 213 -17.25 -8.02 18.09
C ILE A 213 -18.05 -8.96 17.19
N GLY A 214 -17.39 -9.75 16.35
CA GLY A 214 -18.06 -10.62 15.38
C GLY A 214 -18.89 -11.73 16.03
N TYR A 215 -18.47 -12.23 17.19
CA TYR A 215 -19.28 -13.17 17.98
C TYR A 215 -20.51 -12.46 18.58
N LEU A 216 -20.34 -11.27 19.16
CA LEU A 216 -21.44 -10.49 19.74
C LEU A 216 -22.47 -10.02 18.69
N THR A 217 -22.05 -9.82 17.44
CA THR A 217 -22.93 -9.38 16.34
C THR A 217 -23.44 -10.53 15.47
N ASN A 218 -23.13 -11.79 15.79
CA ASN A 218 -23.38 -12.96 14.94
C ASN A 218 -22.82 -12.83 13.51
N PHE A 219 -21.77 -12.01 13.33
CA PHE A 219 -21.10 -11.81 12.05
C PHE A 219 -20.05 -12.90 11.76
N MET A 220 -19.67 -13.72 12.75
CA MET A 220 -18.66 -14.77 12.58
C MET A 220 -19.08 -16.11 13.14
N LYS A 221 -18.74 -17.17 12.40
CA LYS A 221 -18.87 -18.56 12.82
C LYS A 221 -17.49 -19.23 12.75
N ILE A 222 -17.06 -19.85 13.86
CA ILE A 222 -15.85 -20.66 13.88
C ILE A 222 -16.24 -22.05 13.34
N VAL A 223 -15.68 -22.42 12.20
CA VAL A 223 -15.93 -23.71 11.53
C VAL A 223 -14.76 -24.67 11.78
N GLY A 224 -13.54 -24.13 11.91
CA GLY A 224 -12.32 -24.91 12.04
C GLY A 224 -11.91 -25.58 10.73
N HIS A 225 -10.82 -26.33 10.78
CA HIS A 225 -10.37 -27.22 9.70
C HIS A 225 -10.39 -28.66 10.21
N ASP A 226 -10.98 -29.58 9.46
CA ASP A 226 -11.10 -30.99 9.87
C ASP A 226 -9.75 -31.68 10.06
N SER A 227 -8.74 -31.28 9.27
CA SER A 227 -7.35 -31.72 9.45
C SER A 227 -6.39 -30.74 8.78
N ILE A 228 -5.14 -30.69 9.26
CA ILE A 228 -4.07 -29.91 8.63
C ILE A 228 -3.52 -30.73 7.46
N THR A 229 -3.98 -30.42 6.25
CA THR A 229 -3.52 -31.05 5.00
C THR A 229 -2.46 -30.21 4.29
N PHE A 230 -1.63 -30.86 3.45
CA PHE A 230 -0.68 -30.14 2.59
C PHE A 230 -1.38 -29.15 1.66
N GLU A 231 -2.58 -29.49 1.18
CA GLU A 231 -3.40 -28.62 0.35
C GLU A 231 -3.79 -27.32 1.09
N LEU A 232 -4.22 -27.43 2.35
CA LEU A 232 -4.54 -26.27 3.17
C LEU A 232 -3.30 -25.39 3.40
N LEU A 233 -2.16 -25.99 3.72
CA LEU A 233 -0.90 -25.26 3.91
C LEU A 233 -0.48 -24.52 2.62
N SER A 234 -0.62 -25.17 1.46
CA SER A 234 -0.37 -24.56 0.16
C SER A 234 -1.32 -23.38 -0.11
N LYS A 235 -2.63 -23.56 0.14
CA LYS A 235 -3.64 -22.49 0.00
C LYS A 235 -3.33 -21.29 0.90
N ILE A 236 -2.95 -21.53 2.17
CA ILE A 236 -2.55 -20.46 3.10
C ILE A 236 -1.30 -19.76 2.58
N PHE A 237 -0.27 -20.49 2.17
CA PHE A 237 0.98 -19.92 1.69
C PHE A 237 0.76 -19.02 0.46
N TRP A 238 0.05 -19.51 -0.56
CA TRP A 238 -0.24 -18.73 -1.75
C TRP A 238 -1.21 -17.58 -1.48
N GLY A 239 -2.20 -17.76 -0.60
CA GLY A 239 -3.09 -16.69 -0.16
C GLY A 239 -2.35 -15.56 0.54
N LEU A 240 -1.40 -15.89 1.43
CA LEU A 240 -0.53 -14.91 2.06
C LEU A 240 0.34 -14.19 1.03
N LEU A 241 1.01 -14.91 0.13
CA LEU A 241 1.92 -14.32 -0.84
C LEU A 241 1.19 -13.40 -1.83
N THR A 242 0.07 -13.85 -2.38
CA THR A 242 -0.73 -13.10 -3.35
C THR A 242 -1.35 -11.86 -2.70
N VAL A 243 -1.96 -11.99 -1.51
CA VAL A 243 -2.51 -10.82 -0.81
C VAL A 243 -1.42 -9.82 -0.43
N PHE A 244 -0.25 -10.30 0.00
CA PHE A 244 0.87 -9.44 0.36
C PHE A 244 1.35 -8.60 -0.82
N LEU A 245 1.61 -9.24 -1.96
CA LEU A 245 2.16 -8.57 -3.14
C LEU A 245 1.12 -7.74 -3.88
N HIS A 246 -0.09 -8.28 -4.09
CA HIS A 246 -1.11 -7.67 -4.94
C HIS A 246 -1.85 -6.52 -4.23
N THR A 247 -2.32 -6.77 -3.01
CA THR A 247 -3.27 -5.87 -2.32
C THR A 247 -2.59 -5.10 -1.21
N ALA A 248 -1.97 -5.79 -0.26
CA ALA A 248 -1.50 -5.19 0.97
C ALA A 248 -0.35 -4.19 0.73
N LEU A 249 0.67 -4.54 -0.07
CA LEU A 249 1.76 -3.59 -0.36
C LEU A 249 1.28 -2.36 -1.12
N PHE A 250 0.36 -2.51 -2.07
CA PHE A 250 -0.23 -1.40 -2.79
C PHE A 250 -0.97 -0.46 -1.82
N GLU A 251 -1.94 -0.99 -1.07
CA GLU A 251 -2.76 -0.17 -0.19
C GLU A 251 -1.94 0.46 0.94
N GLU A 252 -1.06 -0.31 1.58
CA GLU A 252 -0.26 0.21 2.70
C GLU A 252 0.80 1.23 2.24
N LEU A 253 1.26 1.18 0.99
CA LEU A 253 2.07 2.26 0.41
C LEU A 253 1.27 3.56 0.36
N PHE A 254 0.07 3.55 -0.24
CA PHE A 254 -0.72 4.77 -0.40
C PHE A 254 -1.26 5.28 0.94
N PHE A 255 -1.76 4.41 1.81
CA PHE A 255 -2.35 4.82 3.08
C PHE A 255 -1.31 5.14 4.15
N ARG A 256 -0.23 4.36 4.27
CA ARG A 256 0.76 4.53 5.35
C ARG A 256 2.00 5.26 4.88
N GLY A 257 2.65 4.70 3.86
CA GLY A 257 3.91 5.25 3.33
C GLY A 257 3.75 6.67 2.81
N LEU A 258 2.60 6.99 2.20
CA LEU A 258 2.29 8.30 1.65
C LEU A 258 1.30 9.07 2.53
N LEU A 259 0.01 8.73 2.56
CA LEU A 259 -1.03 9.59 3.16
C LEU A 259 -0.80 9.86 4.66
N GLN A 260 -0.60 8.81 5.48
CA GLN A 260 -0.37 8.96 6.92
C GLN A 260 0.94 9.70 7.18
N ASN A 261 1.98 9.41 6.39
CA ASN A 261 3.27 10.06 6.47
C ASN A 261 3.18 11.57 6.16
N LEU A 262 2.49 11.93 5.07
CA LEU A 262 2.23 13.32 4.67
C LEU A 262 1.45 14.07 5.76
N PHE A 263 0.37 13.49 6.30
CA PHE A 263 -0.36 14.10 7.42
C PHE A 263 0.52 14.26 8.65
N SER A 264 1.25 13.23 9.07
CA SER A 264 2.11 13.29 10.26
C SER A 264 3.16 14.40 10.14
N LYS A 265 3.82 14.51 8.97
CA LYS A 265 4.81 15.57 8.72
C LYS A 265 4.16 16.94 8.65
N ARG A 266 3.01 17.10 7.99
CA ARG A 266 2.30 18.38 7.88
C ARG A 266 1.81 18.89 9.24
N ILE A 267 1.25 18.01 10.06
CA ILE A 267 0.78 18.35 11.40
C ILE A 267 1.97 18.77 12.26
N LYS A 268 3.06 17.98 12.25
CA LYS A 268 4.30 18.30 12.95
C LYS A 268 4.87 19.66 12.54
N GLN A 269 4.84 20.00 11.25
CA GLN A 269 5.30 21.30 10.73
C GLN A 269 4.45 22.48 11.21
N SER A 270 3.13 22.29 11.33
CA SER A 270 2.24 23.31 11.87
C SER A 270 2.33 23.45 13.40
N ASN A 271 2.81 22.42 14.09
CA ASN A 271 2.80 22.27 15.54
C ASN A 271 1.40 22.41 16.18
N ASP A 272 0.32 22.26 15.40
CA ASP A 272 -1.06 22.41 15.88
C ASP A 272 -1.91 21.18 15.56
N TRP A 273 -1.64 20.08 16.28
CA TRP A 273 -2.38 18.83 16.09
C TRP A 273 -3.87 18.95 16.47
N LYS A 274 -4.23 19.89 17.35
CA LYS A 274 -5.63 20.09 17.78
C LYS A 274 -6.50 20.61 16.65
N ILE A 275 -6.00 21.51 15.81
CA ILE A 275 -6.71 21.98 14.61
C ILE A 275 -6.99 20.81 13.66
N PHE A 276 -5.98 20.00 13.34
CA PHE A 276 -6.15 18.84 12.45
C PHE A 276 -7.07 17.78 13.06
N TRP A 277 -6.98 17.58 14.37
CA TRP A 277 -7.88 16.69 15.09
C TRP A 277 -9.34 17.15 14.98
N LYS A 278 -9.61 18.44 15.23
CA LYS A 278 -10.98 19.01 15.20
C LYS A 278 -11.59 18.94 13.81
N TRP A 279 -10.86 19.39 12.79
CA TRP A 279 -11.35 19.37 11.40
C TRP A 279 -11.43 17.96 10.85
N GLY A 280 -10.42 17.12 11.12
CA GLY A 280 -10.42 15.71 10.76
C GLY A 280 -11.63 14.98 11.35
N LEU A 281 -11.91 15.16 12.63
CA LEU A 281 -13.07 14.58 13.29
C LEU A 281 -14.36 15.08 12.64
N GLY A 282 -14.55 16.40 12.52
CA GLY A 282 -15.78 16.97 11.99
C GLY A 282 -16.11 16.51 10.57
N ILE A 283 -15.11 16.51 9.68
CA ILE A 283 -15.27 16.08 8.29
C ILE A 283 -15.54 14.56 8.22
N LEU A 284 -14.74 13.76 8.93
CA LEU A 284 -14.84 12.30 8.83
C LEU A 284 -16.07 11.74 9.54
N ILE A 285 -16.57 12.38 10.60
CA ILE A 285 -17.87 12.01 11.20
C ILE A 285 -18.99 12.17 10.17
N LEU A 286 -18.97 13.26 9.39
CA LEU A 286 -19.98 13.53 8.38
C LEU A 286 -19.97 12.42 7.31
N PHE A 287 -18.79 12.09 6.78
CA PHE A 287 -18.64 11.02 5.79
C PHE A 287 -18.97 9.64 6.36
N SER A 288 -18.62 9.35 7.61
CA SER A 288 -18.96 8.10 8.29
C SER A 288 -20.46 7.95 8.54
N LEU A 289 -21.15 9.04 8.91
CA LEU A 289 -22.60 9.05 9.00
C LEU A 289 -23.22 8.84 7.62
N LEU A 290 -22.79 9.60 6.61
CA LEU A 290 -23.28 9.46 5.24
C LEU A 290 -23.15 8.00 4.77
N THR A 291 -21.97 7.41 4.95
CA THR A 291 -21.68 6.00 4.62
C THR A 291 -22.63 5.04 5.33
N GLY A 292 -22.84 5.21 6.64
CA GLY A 292 -23.73 4.34 7.39
C GLY A 292 -25.21 4.49 7.01
N TYR A 293 -25.66 5.70 6.62
CA TYR A 293 -27.04 5.96 6.24
C TYR A 293 -27.38 5.61 4.78
N THR A 294 -26.38 5.54 3.90
CA THR A 294 -26.57 5.14 2.49
C THR A 294 -26.51 3.63 2.26
N LEU A 295 -26.01 2.86 3.23
CA LEU A 295 -26.01 1.40 3.20
C LEU A 295 -27.26 0.81 3.83
N GLU A 296 -27.67 -0.34 3.31
CA GLU A 296 -28.75 -1.15 3.88
C GLU A 296 -28.26 -1.88 5.14
N GLY A 297 -29.19 -2.13 6.07
CA GLY A 297 -28.91 -2.84 7.32
C GLY A 297 -29.06 -2.00 8.59
N GLY A 298 -28.83 -2.68 9.72
CA GLY A 298 -28.84 -2.07 11.06
C GLY A 298 -27.53 -1.35 11.38
N LEU A 299 -27.48 -0.70 12.55
CA LEU A 299 -26.25 -0.06 13.09
C LEU A 299 -25.69 1.07 12.19
N LYS A 300 -26.54 1.83 11.49
CA LYS A 300 -26.15 2.95 10.62
C LYS A 300 -25.23 4.00 11.28
N TRP A 301 -25.26 4.11 12.60
CA TRP A 301 -24.40 5.00 13.39
C TRP A 301 -23.00 4.44 13.67
N LEU A 302 -22.74 3.15 13.44
CA LEU A 302 -21.52 2.45 13.84
C LEU A 302 -20.23 3.04 13.24
N PRO A 303 -20.16 3.36 11.93
CA PRO A 303 -18.95 3.95 11.37
C PRO A 303 -18.61 5.30 12.03
N ALA A 304 -19.63 6.09 12.37
CA ALA A 304 -19.46 7.36 13.07
C ALA A 304 -18.98 7.14 14.52
N LEU A 305 -19.52 6.14 15.23
CA LEU A 305 -19.04 5.79 16.57
C LEU A 305 -17.56 5.34 16.54
N VAL A 306 -17.19 4.50 15.57
CA VAL A 306 -15.79 4.08 15.39
C VAL A 306 -14.90 5.29 15.10
N THR A 307 -15.36 6.21 14.24
CA THR A 307 -14.65 7.46 13.95
C THR A 307 -14.40 8.26 15.23
N ILE A 308 -15.44 8.52 16.03
CA ILE A 308 -15.31 9.21 17.32
C ILE A 308 -14.30 8.47 18.22
N SER A 309 -14.42 7.15 18.32
CA SER A 309 -13.59 6.32 19.21
C SER A 309 -12.10 6.40 18.84
N LEU A 310 -11.76 6.32 17.55
CA LEU A 310 -10.38 6.44 17.07
C LEU A 310 -9.82 7.85 17.31
N PHE A 311 -10.63 8.89 17.13
CA PHE A 311 -10.21 10.27 17.42
C PHE A 311 -10.06 10.52 18.92
N VAL A 312 -10.95 10.01 19.77
CA VAL A 312 -10.80 10.10 21.23
C VAL A 312 -9.53 9.38 21.68
N ALA A 313 -9.26 8.17 21.17
CA ALA A 313 -8.02 7.46 21.44
C ALA A 313 -6.79 8.30 21.03
N ALA A 314 -6.81 8.88 19.82
CA ALA A 314 -5.74 9.76 19.36
C ALA A 314 -5.56 10.99 20.27
N PHE A 315 -6.64 11.65 20.68
CA PHE A 315 -6.60 12.82 21.58
C PHE A 315 -5.96 12.46 22.93
N VAL A 316 -6.36 11.33 23.52
CA VAL A 316 -5.84 10.86 24.80
C VAL A 316 -4.36 10.52 24.70
N ILE A 317 -3.93 9.90 23.60
CA ILE A 317 -2.52 9.52 23.41
C ILE A 317 -1.66 10.77 23.17
N GLU A 318 -2.08 11.69 22.29
CA GLU A 318 -1.31 12.92 22.04
C GLU A 318 -1.29 13.87 23.23
N GLY A 319 -2.38 13.95 23.99
CA GLY A 319 -2.45 14.75 25.21
C GLY A 319 -1.51 14.28 26.33
N ARG A 320 -0.93 13.07 26.23
CA ARG A 320 0.07 12.57 27.18
C ARG A 320 1.51 12.98 26.82
N GLU A 321 1.72 13.62 25.66
CA GLU A 321 3.03 14.10 25.18
C GLU A 321 4.14 13.02 25.11
N LYS A 322 3.77 11.75 25.02
CA LYS A 322 4.72 10.62 24.90
C LYS A 322 5.04 10.22 23.46
N SER A 323 4.48 10.93 22.50
CA SER A 323 4.49 10.61 21.07
C SER A 323 4.92 11.80 20.22
N GLU A 324 5.29 11.52 18.96
CA GLU A 324 5.59 12.58 18.00
C GLU A 324 4.33 13.41 17.74
N VAL A 325 4.44 14.73 17.79
CA VAL A 325 3.32 15.67 17.60
C VAL A 325 2.53 15.33 16.33
N GLY A 326 1.26 14.99 16.51
CA GLY A 326 0.32 14.76 15.42
C GLY A 326 0.37 13.36 14.78
N ALA A 327 1.23 12.46 15.25
CA ALA A 327 1.32 11.10 14.73
C ALA A 327 0.02 10.30 14.90
N PHE A 328 -0.60 10.37 16.08
CA PHE A 328 -1.86 9.65 16.33
C PHE A 328 -3.08 10.36 15.74
N THR A 329 -3.01 11.68 15.57
CA THR A 329 -4.02 12.42 14.79
C THR A 329 -3.99 12.00 13.32
N ALA A 330 -2.80 11.93 12.71
CA ALA A 330 -2.63 11.40 11.35
C ALA A 330 -3.11 9.94 11.25
N LEU A 331 -2.77 9.11 12.24
CA LEU A 331 -3.23 7.73 12.33
C LEU A 331 -4.76 7.63 12.34
N ALA A 332 -5.45 8.40 13.18
CA ALA A 332 -6.91 8.39 13.24
C ALA A 332 -7.54 8.78 11.89
N ILE A 333 -7.05 9.88 11.28
CA ILE A 333 -7.51 10.35 9.98
C ILE A 333 -7.38 9.25 8.92
N THR A 334 -6.18 8.67 8.76
CA THR A 334 -5.94 7.68 7.70
C THR A 334 -6.60 6.34 7.97
N SER A 335 -6.80 5.97 9.24
CA SER A 335 -7.53 4.75 9.62
C SER A 335 -9.01 4.86 9.24
N VAL A 336 -9.64 6.00 9.52
CA VAL A 336 -11.04 6.23 9.13
C VAL A 336 -11.18 6.27 7.61
N ILE A 337 -10.33 7.02 6.90
CA ILE A 337 -10.35 7.05 5.43
C ILE A 337 -10.17 5.63 4.85
N PHE A 338 -9.25 4.84 5.40
CA PHE A 338 -9.04 3.45 4.98
C PHE A 338 -10.32 2.61 5.10
N GLY A 339 -11.07 2.73 6.20
CA GLY A 339 -12.37 2.04 6.29
C GLY A 339 -13.40 2.58 5.30
N LEU A 340 -13.49 3.90 5.14
CA LEU A 340 -14.48 4.52 4.24
C LEU A 340 -14.28 4.16 2.77
N VAL A 341 -13.05 3.95 2.30
CA VAL A 341 -12.82 3.52 0.90
C VAL A 341 -13.35 2.11 0.64
N HIS A 342 -13.54 1.30 1.68
CA HIS A 342 -14.18 -0.02 1.59
C HIS A 342 -15.71 0.07 1.55
N TYR A 343 -16.29 1.24 1.27
CA TYR A 343 -17.72 1.43 1.02
C TYR A 343 -18.30 0.40 0.04
N HIS A 344 -17.53 0.05 -0.98
CA HIS A 344 -17.90 -0.94 -2.01
C HIS A 344 -18.16 -2.35 -1.45
N ALA A 345 -17.72 -2.66 -0.22
CA ALA A 345 -17.99 -3.94 0.42
C ALA A 345 -19.46 -4.11 0.85
N GLY A 346 -20.22 -3.01 0.91
CA GLY A 346 -21.67 -3.05 1.20
C GLY A 346 -22.04 -3.41 2.63
N SER A 347 -21.08 -3.58 3.54
CA SER A 347 -21.32 -3.96 4.94
C SER A 347 -20.84 -2.89 5.92
N ILE A 348 -21.78 -2.36 6.72
CA ILE A 348 -21.52 -1.35 7.75
C ILE A 348 -20.51 -1.86 8.79
N VAL A 349 -20.64 -3.12 9.20
CA VAL A 349 -19.73 -3.77 10.15
C VAL A 349 -18.35 -3.92 9.54
N PHE A 350 -18.26 -4.36 8.28
CA PHE A 350 -16.99 -4.50 7.56
C PHE A 350 -16.24 -3.17 7.47
N ILE A 351 -16.91 -2.09 7.06
CA ILE A 351 -16.32 -0.73 6.96
C ILE A 351 -15.80 -0.27 8.33
N SER A 352 -16.59 -0.51 9.38
CA SER A 352 -16.23 -0.15 10.76
C SER A 352 -15.01 -0.92 11.25
N LEU A 353 -14.97 -2.25 11.00
CA LEU A 353 -13.81 -3.08 11.32
C LEU A 353 -12.59 -2.72 10.47
N ALA A 354 -12.76 -2.36 9.20
CA ALA A 354 -11.70 -1.90 8.34
C ALA A 354 -11.07 -0.60 8.87
N SER A 355 -11.86 0.34 9.40
CA SER A 355 -11.31 1.53 10.07
C SER A 355 -10.45 1.16 11.29
N ILE A 356 -10.86 0.17 12.07
CA ILE A 356 -10.10 -0.30 13.25
C ILE A 356 -8.85 -1.07 12.82
N ALA A 357 -8.94 -1.89 11.77
CA ALA A 357 -7.80 -2.58 11.17
C ALA A 357 -6.76 -1.57 10.67
N GLY A 358 -7.23 -0.48 10.04
CA GLY A 358 -6.39 0.62 9.60
C GLY A 358 -5.56 1.24 10.73
N TRP A 359 -6.07 1.26 11.97
CA TRP A 359 -5.31 1.69 13.14
C TRP A 359 -4.18 0.73 13.48
N ALA A 360 -4.43 -0.59 13.44
CA ALA A 360 -3.41 -1.61 13.68
C ALA A 360 -2.27 -1.55 12.63
N TYR A 361 -2.64 -1.37 11.36
CA TYR A 361 -1.70 -1.23 10.26
C TYR A 361 -0.86 0.04 10.44
N GLY A 362 -1.52 1.18 10.64
CA GLY A 362 -0.85 2.46 10.80
C GLY A 362 -0.04 2.58 12.09
N TYR A 363 -0.39 1.88 13.17
CA TYR A 363 0.43 1.78 14.37
C TYR A 363 1.70 0.97 14.11
N THR A 364 1.59 -0.15 13.38
CA THR A 364 2.75 -0.95 12.95
C THR A 364 3.69 -0.10 12.11
N TYR A 365 3.16 0.64 11.13
CA TYR A 365 3.94 1.60 10.36
C TYR A 365 4.54 2.70 11.24
N TYR A 366 3.81 3.28 12.20
CA TYR A 366 4.36 4.29 13.11
C TYR A 366 5.58 3.77 13.89
N LYS A 367 5.54 2.52 14.37
CA LYS A 367 6.63 1.90 15.15
C LYS A 367 7.83 1.46 14.31
N THR A 368 7.61 1.14 13.04
CA THR A 368 8.64 0.54 12.17
C THR A 368 9.16 1.48 11.10
N LYS A 369 8.37 2.49 10.75
CA LYS A 369 8.49 3.36 9.56
C LYS A 369 8.70 2.54 8.28
N ASN A 370 8.04 1.39 8.18
CA ASN A 370 8.20 0.45 7.08
C ASN A 370 6.85 -0.15 6.63
N VAL A 371 6.55 0.00 5.34
CA VAL A 371 5.28 -0.42 4.73
C VAL A 371 5.17 -1.94 4.65
N PHE A 372 6.27 -2.68 4.50
CA PHE A 372 6.22 -4.14 4.39
C PHE A 372 5.71 -4.79 5.68
N TYR A 373 6.01 -4.22 6.85
CA TYR A 373 5.44 -4.70 8.11
C TYR A 373 3.96 -4.35 8.27
N SER A 374 3.52 -3.19 7.80
CA SER A 374 2.09 -2.84 7.73
C SER A 374 1.34 -3.80 6.81
N ALA A 375 1.91 -4.05 5.62
CA ALA A 375 1.38 -4.98 4.63
C ALA A 375 1.35 -6.42 5.16
N LEU A 376 2.30 -6.82 6.00
CA LEU A 376 2.27 -8.11 6.67
C LEU A 376 1.05 -8.22 7.60
N VAL A 377 0.79 -7.22 8.45
CA VAL A 377 -0.39 -7.22 9.33
C VAL A 377 -1.68 -7.26 8.51
N HIS A 378 -1.77 -6.45 7.46
CA HIS A 378 -2.91 -6.44 6.55
C HIS A 378 -3.11 -7.82 5.90
N THR A 379 -2.04 -8.42 5.39
CA THR A 379 -2.07 -9.77 4.79
C THR A 379 -2.56 -10.82 5.78
N LEU A 380 -2.06 -10.78 7.02
CA LEU A 380 -2.48 -11.68 8.07
C LEU A 380 -3.96 -11.50 8.37
N VAL A 381 -4.45 -10.27 8.50
CA VAL A 381 -5.88 -9.99 8.71
C VAL A 381 -6.75 -10.59 7.60
N ASN A 382 -6.42 -10.34 6.34
CA ASN A 382 -7.18 -10.85 5.19
C ASN A 382 -7.18 -12.38 5.11
N ASN A 383 -6.10 -13.02 5.53
CA ASN A 383 -5.98 -14.48 5.51
C ASN A 383 -6.37 -15.14 6.84
N THR A 384 -6.76 -14.39 7.88
CA THR A 384 -6.98 -15.01 9.20
C THR A 384 -8.14 -16.00 9.18
N ALA A 385 -9.19 -15.70 8.41
CA ALA A 385 -10.29 -16.63 8.16
C ALA A 385 -9.80 -17.99 7.64
N LEU A 386 -8.86 -17.97 6.68
CA LEU A 386 -8.26 -19.18 6.12
C LEU A 386 -7.28 -19.84 7.11
N ILE A 387 -6.52 -19.06 7.88
CA ILE A 387 -5.54 -19.57 8.86
C ILE A 387 -6.22 -20.31 10.01
N ILE A 388 -7.33 -19.76 10.53
CA ILE A 388 -7.98 -20.22 11.76
C ILE A 388 -9.27 -21.01 11.48
N GLY A 389 -9.81 -20.96 10.25
CA GLY A 389 -11.06 -21.63 9.88
C GLY A 389 -12.29 -20.88 10.37
N ILE A 390 -12.38 -19.59 10.06
CA ILE A 390 -13.50 -18.72 10.45
C ILE A 390 -14.28 -18.31 9.21
N GLU A 391 -15.60 -18.45 9.27
CA GLU A 391 -16.52 -18.02 8.22
C GLU A 391 -17.16 -16.69 8.63
N LEU A 392 -17.03 -15.66 7.78
CA LEU A 392 -17.73 -14.39 7.94
C LEU A 392 -19.15 -14.55 7.39
N MET A 393 -20.16 -14.32 8.23
CA MET A 393 -21.56 -14.31 7.80
C MET A 393 -21.81 -12.98 7.08
N LYS A 394 -22.14 -13.04 5.78
CA LYS A 394 -22.38 -11.84 4.94
C LYS A 394 -23.64 -11.10 5.34
#